data_AF-A0A3A1P2N2-F1
#
_entry.id   AF-A0A3A1P2N2-F1
#
_cell.length_a   1.000
_cell.length_b   1.000
_cell.length_c   1.000
_cell.angle_alpha   90.00
_cell.angle_beta   90.00
_cell.angle_gamma   90.00
#
_symmetry.space_group_name_H-M   'P 1'
#
loop_
_entity.id
_entity.type
_entity.pdbx_description
1 polymer ?
#
loop_
_entity_poly.entity_id
_entity_poly.type
_entity_poly.pdbx_seq_one_letter_code
_entity_poly.pdbx_strand_id
1 'polypeptide(L)'
;MRRLSSNTIRPRPLADWMIRSNSRSDLEAGQGPVITTMGRARGALAIACAGTALMGMQPASAQDSSWTDAILDLPTAAREAVAWHPTVARAADQLNAQEQRIGEVRSALYPQVTGGVGLGYDSTLRNDWRPSANIGVSQRLLDFGKLDSLTDIERAGVRVARAQVLLSVDTLLHDTAFSVIEILRGEMLHAAASEQVERVRAIGNLVDARAARGAATRSDALQTQSRVDAAQSTIQQIKAELLRWQTNLGFLLGREVAPPVSSTLPESFDNACGANLEALDAPPLMQEARARLDQAEARLRNERVGRMPTISVGGSGRSDLLDPLGEDRARYDFGIRVESSLFDGGAYR
;
A
#
# COMPACT_ATOMS: atom_id res chain seq x y z
N MET A 1 3.74 53.45 -18.59
CA MET A 1 4.03 53.36 -17.13
C MET A 1 2.79 52.86 -16.39
N ARG A 2 2.73 51.55 -16.07
CA ARG A 2 1.87 50.98 -15.02
C ARG A 2 2.48 49.62 -14.65
N ARG A 3 2.88 49.48 -13.38
CA ARG A 3 3.58 48.33 -12.83
C ARG A 3 2.58 47.18 -12.62
N LEU A 4 2.87 46.00 -13.15
CA LEU A 4 2.20 44.76 -12.79
C LEU A 4 2.96 44.14 -11.62
N SER A 5 2.24 43.95 -10.51
CA SER A 5 2.71 43.31 -9.28
C SER A 5 2.60 41.80 -9.42
N SER A 6 3.75 41.11 -9.48
CA SER A 6 3.86 39.66 -9.39
C SER A 6 3.63 39.20 -7.95
N ASN A 7 2.60 38.39 -7.70
CA ASN A 7 2.46 37.67 -6.43
C ASN A 7 2.67 36.18 -6.67
N THR A 8 3.83 35.68 -6.26
CA THR A 8 4.30 34.31 -6.44
C THR A 8 4.01 33.52 -5.17
N ILE A 9 3.00 32.65 -5.20
CA ILE A 9 2.67 31.74 -4.09
C ILE A 9 3.62 30.54 -4.17
N ARG A 10 4.51 30.40 -3.20
CA ARG A 10 5.33 29.19 -2.99
C ARG A 10 4.54 28.17 -2.17
N PRO A 11 4.53 26.87 -2.53
CA PRO A 11 4.00 25.83 -1.66
C PRO A 11 4.99 25.52 -0.52
N ARG A 12 4.45 25.41 0.71
CA ARG A 12 5.18 24.97 1.91
C ARG A 12 5.35 23.44 1.92
N PRO A 13 6.46 22.89 2.42
CA PRO A 13 6.62 21.45 2.59
C PRO A 13 5.91 20.96 3.87
N LEU A 14 5.22 19.83 3.76
CA LEU A 14 4.68 19.04 4.87
C LEU A 14 5.82 18.21 5.48
N ALA A 15 6.37 18.68 6.58
CA ALA A 15 7.23 17.89 7.46
C ALA A 15 7.04 18.40 8.89
N ASP A 16 6.08 17.82 9.61
CA ASP A 16 5.98 18.00 11.06
C ASP A 16 5.27 16.80 11.70
N TRP A 17 5.98 15.68 11.79
CA TRP A 17 5.65 14.63 12.76
C TRP A 17 6.92 13.84 13.14
N MET A 18 7.78 14.42 13.97
CA MET A 18 8.67 13.64 14.83
C MET A 18 9.26 14.52 15.92
N ILE A 19 9.31 13.96 17.15
CA ILE A 19 10.01 14.43 18.35
C ILE A 19 9.13 15.23 19.33
N ARG A 20 8.58 14.53 20.34
CA ARG A 20 8.41 15.02 21.72
C ARG A 20 8.24 13.86 22.71
N SER A 21 9.25 13.62 23.54
CA SER A 21 9.15 13.39 24.99
C SER A 21 10.60 13.27 25.50
N ASN A 22 11.16 14.37 25.99
CA ASN A 22 11.04 14.99 27.31
C ASN A 22 12.00 14.39 28.34
N SER A 23 12.80 15.31 28.85
CA SER A 23 13.86 15.23 29.84
C SER A 23 13.34 15.23 31.28
N ARG A 24 14.25 14.82 32.18
CA ARG A 24 14.38 15.12 33.62
C ARG A 24 13.57 14.26 34.61
N SER A 25 14.33 13.58 35.47
CA SER A 25 14.27 13.78 36.92
C SER A 25 15.58 13.37 37.57
N ASP A 26 16.14 14.30 38.34
CA ASP A 26 17.24 14.14 39.29
C ASP A 26 16.88 13.15 40.43
N LEU A 27 17.90 12.57 41.09
CA LEU A 27 18.12 12.60 42.56
C LEU A 27 18.89 11.36 43.10
N GLU A 28 20.00 11.69 43.76
CA GLU A 28 20.50 11.17 45.04
C GLU A 28 21.13 9.76 45.20
N ALA A 29 22.47 9.83 45.36
CA ALA A 29 23.29 9.33 46.47
C ALA A 29 22.76 8.21 47.40
N GLY A 30 23.58 7.15 47.56
CA GLY A 30 23.42 6.20 48.65
C GLY A 30 24.48 5.09 48.70
N GLN A 31 25.61 5.40 49.35
CA GLN A 31 26.40 4.54 50.26
C GLN A 31 26.83 3.11 49.81
N GLY A 32 28.16 2.89 49.80
CA GLY A 32 28.79 1.56 49.86
C GLY A 32 28.66 0.89 51.24
N PRO A 33 29.09 -0.38 51.37
CA PRO A 33 30.42 -0.68 51.94
C PRO A 33 31.20 -1.74 51.11
N VAL A 34 32.53 -1.67 50.92
CA VAL A 34 33.70 -1.98 51.81
C VAL A 34 34.08 -3.48 51.89
N ILE A 35 35.16 -3.80 51.16
CA ILE A 35 36.37 -4.61 51.48
C ILE A 35 36.21 -6.09 51.94
N THR A 36 36.88 -7.03 51.23
CA THR A 36 37.98 -7.88 51.78
C THR A 36 38.53 -8.93 50.76
N THR A 37 39.77 -8.64 50.32
CA THR A 37 41.00 -9.45 50.08
C THR A 37 41.03 -10.93 49.61
N MET A 38 42.15 -11.20 48.92
CA MET A 38 42.84 -12.48 48.59
C MET A 38 42.31 -13.19 47.34
N GLY A 39 43.10 -13.71 46.40
CA GLY A 39 44.55 -13.81 46.25
C GLY A 39 44.86 -14.67 45.02
N ARG A 40 45.92 -14.31 44.30
CA ARG A 40 46.79 -15.15 43.45
C ARG A 40 46.20 -16.33 42.63
N ALA A 41 46.43 -16.18 41.31
CA ALA A 41 47.24 -17.06 40.47
C ALA A 41 46.56 -18.16 39.63
N ARG A 42 46.99 -18.12 38.36
CA ARG A 42 47.13 -19.21 37.38
C ARG A 42 45.87 -19.71 36.70
N GLY A 43 45.96 -19.70 35.38
CA GLY A 43 44.86 -20.00 34.48
C GLY A 43 44.57 -21.47 34.35
N ALA A 44 43.37 -21.74 33.86
CA ALA A 44 43.06 -22.82 32.97
C ALA A 44 41.70 -22.52 32.34
N LEU A 45 41.65 -22.72 31.04
CA LEU A 45 40.47 -22.73 30.20
C LEU A 45 39.43 -23.71 30.77
N ALA A 46 38.22 -23.24 31.06
CA ALA A 46 37.09 -24.12 31.35
C ALA A 46 35.83 -23.54 30.71
N ILE A 47 35.30 -24.34 29.78
CA ILE A 47 34.04 -24.18 29.07
C ILE A 47 32.91 -24.20 30.10
N ALA A 48 32.11 -23.13 30.13
CA ALA A 48 30.87 -23.09 30.90
C ALA A 48 29.72 -22.69 29.97
N CYS A 49 28.80 -23.65 29.76
CA CYS A 49 27.49 -23.45 29.16
C CYS A 49 26.75 -22.34 29.91
N ALA A 50 26.56 -21.18 29.27
CA ALA A 50 25.67 -20.14 29.76
C ALA A 50 24.29 -20.35 29.13
N GLY A 51 23.33 -20.69 29.99
CA GLY A 51 21.92 -20.85 29.65
C GLY A 51 21.35 -19.57 29.05
N THR A 52 20.68 -19.72 27.91
CA THR A 52 19.88 -18.68 27.28
C THR A 52 18.65 -18.39 28.12
N ALA A 53 18.68 -17.25 28.81
CA ALA A 53 17.51 -16.67 29.44
C ALA A 53 16.49 -16.26 28.38
N LEU A 54 15.26 -16.76 28.53
CA LEU A 54 14.07 -16.28 27.84
C LEU A 54 13.86 -14.79 28.16
N MET A 55 14.29 -13.90 27.28
CA MET A 55 13.79 -12.52 27.28
C MET A 55 12.36 -12.57 26.76
N GLY A 56 11.41 -12.33 27.66
CA GLY A 56 10.03 -12.09 27.30
C GLY A 56 9.94 -10.84 26.43
N MET A 57 9.58 -11.01 25.16
CA MET A 57 9.01 -9.93 24.36
C MET A 57 7.64 -9.60 24.97
N GLN A 58 7.55 -8.51 25.72
CA GLN A 58 6.26 -7.86 25.95
C GLN A 58 5.67 -7.43 24.60
N PRO A 59 4.40 -7.75 24.30
CA PRO A 59 3.73 -7.17 23.15
C PRO A 59 3.61 -5.66 23.35
N ALA A 60 3.93 -4.91 22.29
CA ALA A 60 3.61 -3.49 22.22
C ALA A 60 2.11 -3.31 22.50
N SER A 61 1.79 -2.46 23.46
CA SER A 61 0.42 -2.07 23.76
C SER A 61 -0.24 -1.57 22.47
N ALA A 62 -1.23 -2.31 21.99
CA ALA A 62 -2.18 -1.81 21.01
C ALA A 62 -2.75 -0.50 21.58
N GLN A 63 -2.61 0.59 20.83
CA GLN A 63 -3.38 1.78 21.12
C GLN A 63 -4.84 1.40 20.93
N ASP A 64 -5.58 1.22 22.03
CA ASP A 64 -7.02 1.20 22.00
C ASP A 64 -7.47 2.57 21.47
N SER A 65 -7.63 2.68 20.15
CA SER A 65 -8.48 3.69 19.56
C SER A 65 -9.87 3.39 20.11
N SER A 66 -10.23 4.07 21.19
CA SER A 66 -11.59 4.04 21.72
C SER A 66 -12.48 4.63 20.63
N TRP A 67 -12.95 3.78 19.73
CA TRP A 67 -13.99 4.06 18.78
C TRP A 67 -15.20 4.44 19.62
N THR A 68 -15.37 5.73 19.88
CA THR A 68 -16.58 6.23 20.51
C THR A 68 -17.74 5.74 19.68
N ASP A 69 -18.69 5.07 20.32
CA ASP A 69 -19.97 4.59 19.77
C ASP A 69 -20.90 5.77 19.42
N ALA A 70 -20.30 6.89 19.02
CA ALA A 70 -20.97 8.10 18.57
C ALA A 70 -21.55 7.87 17.18
N ILE A 71 -22.71 8.48 16.94
CA ILE A 71 -23.40 8.47 15.64
C ILE A 71 -22.39 8.87 14.56
N LEU A 72 -22.22 8.01 13.56
CA LEU A 72 -21.23 8.18 12.51
C LEU A 72 -21.79 9.07 11.41
N ASP A 73 -21.16 10.23 11.18
CA ASP A 73 -21.44 11.06 10.01
C ASP A 73 -20.64 10.56 8.78
N LEU A 74 -21.12 10.90 7.58
CA LEU A 74 -20.50 10.46 6.32
C LEU A 74 -19.03 10.92 6.19
N PRO A 75 -18.66 12.19 6.50
CA PRO A 75 -17.27 12.63 6.43
C PRO A 75 -16.33 11.90 7.40
N THR A 76 -16.81 11.53 8.59
CA THR A 76 -16.04 10.78 9.59
C THR A 76 -15.89 9.33 9.17
N ALA A 77 -16.95 8.70 8.65
CA ALA A 77 -16.88 7.37 8.05
C ALA A 77 -15.80 7.30 6.96
N ALA A 78 -15.81 8.29 6.06
CA ALA A 78 -14.84 8.42 4.98
C ALA A 78 -13.39 8.55 5.51
N ARG A 79 -13.14 9.44 6.48
CA ARG A 79 -11.80 9.61 7.08
C ARG A 79 -11.31 8.34 7.76
N GLU A 80 -12.20 7.67 8.49
CA GLU A 80 -11.89 6.46 9.21
C GLU A 80 -11.57 5.29 8.27
N ALA A 81 -12.38 5.08 7.23
CA ALA A 81 -12.13 4.09 6.21
C ALA A 81 -10.75 4.32 5.55
N VAL A 82 -10.43 5.55 5.15
CA VAL A 82 -9.12 5.87 4.53
C VAL A 82 -7.96 5.64 5.50
N ALA A 83 -8.13 5.93 6.79
CA ALA A 83 -7.07 5.76 7.79
C ALA A 83 -6.75 4.28 8.07
N TRP A 84 -7.73 3.38 7.94
CA TRP A 84 -7.58 1.98 8.30
C TRP A 84 -7.40 1.04 7.09
N HIS A 85 -8.08 1.29 5.97
CA HIS A 85 -8.31 0.25 4.96
C HIS A 85 -7.01 -0.20 4.24
N PRO A 86 -6.74 -1.52 4.16
CA PRO A 86 -5.47 -2.04 3.65
C PRO A 86 -5.22 -1.79 2.16
N THR A 87 -6.24 -1.43 1.37
CA THR A 87 -6.03 -1.03 -0.04
C THR A 87 -5.17 0.22 -0.16
N VAL A 88 -5.38 1.22 0.71
CA VAL A 88 -4.63 2.48 0.69
C VAL A 88 -3.20 2.24 1.12
N ALA A 89 -2.99 1.46 2.19
CA ALA A 89 -1.66 1.06 2.64
C ALA A 89 -0.88 0.31 1.54
N ARG A 90 -1.50 -0.67 0.87
CA ARG A 90 -0.87 -1.40 -0.24
C ARG A 90 -0.52 -0.48 -1.41
N ALA A 91 -1.39 0.46 -1.77
CA ALA A 91 -1.11 1.42 -2.84
C ALA A 91 0.05 2.36 -2.46
N ALA A 92 0.10 2.80 -1.20
CA ALA A 92 1.20 3.62 -0.68
C ALA A 92 2.54 2.86 -0.68
N ASP A 93 2.54 1.59 -0.29
CA ASP A 93 3.73 0.72 -0.35
C ASP A 93 4.21 0.50 -1.79
N GLN A 94 3.28 0.33 -2.74
CA GLN A 94 3.61 0.25 -4.16
C GLN A 94 4.25 1.54 -4.69
N LEU A 95 3.74 2.70 -4.26
CA LEU A 95 4.34 4.00 -4.56
C LEU A 95 5.76 4.09 -3.98
N ASN A 96 5.94 3.75 -2.70
CA ASN A 96 7.25 3.75 -2.04
C ASN A 96 8.24 2.83 -2.78
N ALA A 97 7.81 1.62 -3.16
CA ALA A 97 8.64 0.68 -3.93
C ALA A 97 9.01 1.24 -5.31
N GLN A 98 8.09 1.96 -5.97
CA GLN A 98 8.34 2.62 -7.25
C GLN A 98 9.31 3.79 -7.12
N GLU A 99 9.30 4.52 -6.00
CA GLU A 99 10.29 5.56 -5.71
C GLU A 99 11.69 4.97 -5.50
N GLN A 100 11.81 3.81 -4.84
CA GLN A 100 13.10 3.13 -4.67
C GLN A 100 13.70 2.65 -6.00
N ARG A 101 12.88 2.24 -6.97
CA ARG A 101 13.35 1.87 -8.32
C ARG A 101 14.11 3.00 -9.02
N ILE A 102 13.78 4.26 -8.75
CA ILE A 102 14.55 5.40 -9.29
C ILE A 102 15.98 5.38 -8.75
N GLY A 103 16.15 5.11 -7.44
CA GLY A 103 17.45 4.97 -6.81
C GLY A 103 18.25 3.80 -7.38
N GLU A 104 17.59 2.66 -7.59
CA GLU A 104 18.17 1.47 -8.21
C GLU A 104 18.68 1.76 -9.63
N VAL A 105 17.86 2.37 -10.49
CA VAL A 105 18.26 2.75 -11.85
C VAL A 105 19.45 3.72 -11.81
N ARG A 106 19.37 4.77 -10.99
CA ARG A 106 20.46 5.75 -10.84
C ARG A 106 21.75 5.13 -10.30
N SER A 107 21.66 4.04 -9.54
CA SER A 107 22.84 3.35 -9.02
C SER A 107 23.76 2.83 -10.14
N ALA A 108 23.21 2.60 -11.33
CA ALA A 108 23.94 2.14 -12.48
C ALA A 108 24.97 3.17 -13.03
N LEU A 109 24.96 4.42 -12.53
CA LEU A 109 26.01 5.43 -12.79
C LEU A 109 27.22 5.25 -11.87
N TYR A 110 27.04 4.65 -10.69
CA TYR A 110 28.12 4.39 -9.75
C TYR A 110 28.93 3.15 -10.14
N PRO A 111 30.20 3.07 -9.72
CA PRO A 111 31.00 1.86 -9.87
C PRO A 111 30.31 0.66 -9.21
N GLN A 112 30.11 -0.39 -10.00
CA GLN A 112 29.57 -1.67 -9.53
C GLN A 112 30.74 -2.58 -9.20
N VAL A 113 30.80 -3.05 -7.96
CA VAL A 113 31.81 -3.99 -7.49
C VAL A 113 31.16 -5.35 -7.34
N THR A 114 31.66 -6.34 -8.07
CA THR A 114 31.20 -7.73 -8.01
C THR A 114 32.33 -8.60 -7.49
N GLY A 115 31.99 -9.64 -6.74
CA GLY A 115 32.94 -10.61 -6.24
C GLY A 115 32.29 -11.99 -6.23
N GLY A 116 33.08 -13.02 -6.49
CA GLY A 116 32.59 -14.38 -6.58
C GLY A 116 33.69 -15.40 -6.32
N VAL A 117 33.26 -16.61 -6.04
CA VAL A 117 34.12 -17.78 -5.96
C VAL A 117 33.59 -18.83 -6.92
N GLY A 118 34.48 -19.43 -7.70
CA GLY A 118 34.14 -20.44 -8.69
C GLY A 118 35.07 -21.62 -8.57
N LEU A 119 34.51 -22.84 -8.57
CA LEU A 119 35.27 -24.08 -8.62
C LEU A 119 35.29 -24.59 -10.07
N GLY A 120 36.44 -24.51 -10.72
CA GLY A 120 36.64 -25.05 -12.07
C GLY A 120 37.48 -26.31 -12.04
N TYR A 121 37.23 -27.26 -12.94
CA TYR A 121 38.14 -28.38 -13.19
C TYR A 121 39.03 -28.05 -14.39
N ASP A 122 40.35 -28.08 -14.21
CA ASP A 122 41.31 -27.79 -15.27
C ASP A 122 42.06 -29.06 -15.69
N SER A 123 41.66 -29.63 -16.82
CA SER A 123 42.28 -30.81 -17.42
C SER A 123 43.51 -30.49 -18.28
N THR A 124 43.78 -29.21 -18.57
CA THR A 124 44.78 -28.81 -19.56
C THR A 124 46.19 -28.67 -18.97
N LEU A 125 46.31 -28.32 -17.69
CA LEU A 125 47.61 -28.04 -17.05
C LEU A 125 47.97 -29.00 -15.90
N ARG A 126 47.00 -29.45 -15.08
CA ARG A 126 47.29 -30.26 -13.88
C ARG A 126 46.25 -31.34 -13.51
N ASN A 127 45.17 -31.47 -14.28
CA ASN A 127 44.08 -32.43 -14.02
C ASN A 127 43.58 -32.37 -12.56
N ASP A 128 43.25 -31.16 -12.11
CA ASP A 128 42.90 -30.88 -10.72
C ASP A 128 41.78 -29.83 -10.62
N TRP A 129 41.11 -29.81 -9.48
CA TRP A 129 40.10 -28.84 -9.11
C TRP A 129 40.75 -27.52 -8.66
N ARG A 130 40.34 -26.42 -9.28
CA ARG A 130 40.87 -25.07 -9.05
C ARG A 130 39.76 -24.16 -8.53
N PRO A 131 39.65 -23.99 -7.20
CA PRO A 131 38.81 -22.96 -6.63
C PRO A 131 39.48 -21.60 -6.90
N SER A 132 38.73 -20.66 -7.46
CA SER A 132 39.21 -19.32 -7.80
C SER A 132 38.30 -18.27 -7.19
N ALA A 133 38.89 -17.17 -6.71
CA ALA A 133 38.17 -15.97 -6.34
C ALA A 133 38.31 -14.93 -7.46
N ASN A 134 37.21 -14.27 -7.81
CA ASN A 134 37.22 -13.14 -8.72
C ASN A 134 36.65 -11.89 -8.03
N ILE A 135 37.20 -10.74 -8.40
CA ILE A 135 36.68 -9.42 -8.07
C ILE A 135 36.64 -8.62 -9.36
N GLY A 136 35.55 -7.89 -9.59
CA GLY A 136 35.36 -7.05 -10.75
C GLY A 136 34.84 -5.69 -10.32
N VAL A 137 35.31 -4.64 -10.99
CA VAL A 137 34.74 -3.30 -10.89
C VAL A 137 34.37 -2.86 -12.30
N SER A 138 33.15 -2.37 -12.47
CA SER A 138 32.68 -1.84 -13.75
C SER A 138 31.90 -0.56 -13.51
N GLN A 139 32.21 0.48 -14.27
CA GLN A 139 31.50 1.75 -14.25
C GLN A 139 31.14 2.15 -15.68
N ARG A 140 29.88 2.56 -15.89
CA ARG A 140 29.44 3.12 -17.16
C ARG A 140 29.89 4.57 -17.25
N LEU A 141 30.54 4.94 -18.36
CA LEU A 141 31.01 6.30 -18.60
C LEU A 141 30.04 7.08 -19.49
N LEU A 142 29.57 6.46 -20.57
CA LEU A 142 28.67 7.08 -21.53
C LEU A 142 27.71 6.04 -22.10
N ASP A 143 26.43 6.41 -22.20
CA ASP A 143 25.38 5.51 -22.63
C ASP A 143 24.33 6.16 -23.55
N PHE A 144 24.65 7.33 -24.08
CA PHE A 144 23.81 8.10 -25.03
C PHE A 144 22.36 8.28 -24.58
N GLY A 145 22.14 8.43 -23.27
CA GLY A 145 20.81 8.70 -22.70
C GLY A 145 19.96 7.46 -22.41
N LYS A 146 20.57 6.26 -22.43
CA LYS A 146 19.91 5.02 -21.98
C LYS A 146 19.45 5.14 -20.53
N LEU A 147 20.34 5.56 -19.63
CA LEU A 147 20.03 5.74 -18.21
C LEU A 147 19.03 6.86 -17.97
N ASP A 148 19.13 7.97 -18.70
CA ASP A 148 18.17 9.08 -18.59
C ASP A 148 16.77 8.64 -19.01
N SER A 149 16.66 7.95 -20.15
CA SER A 149 15.38 7.40 -20.64
C SER A 149 14.80 6.37 -19.67
N LEU A 150 15.65 5.52 -19.09
CA LEU A 150 15.22 4.54 -18.07
C LEU A 150 14.77 5.22 -16.78
N THR A 151 15.47 6.27 -16.35
CA THR A 151 15.07 7.09 -15.20
C THR A 151 13.73 7.78 -15.45
N ASP A 152 13.48 8.24 -16.67
CA ASP A 152 12.19 8.83 -17.06
C ASP A 152 11.05 7.81 -17.03
N ILE A 153 11.29 6.55 -17.42
CA ILE A 153 10.31 5.45 -17.28
C ILE A 153 9.93 5.28 -15.81
N GLU A 154 10.91 5.20 -14.91
CA GLU A 154 10.64 5.01 -13.48
C GLU A 154 9.98 6.23 -12.84
N ARG A 155 10.36 7.45 -13.24
CA ARG A 155 9.69 8.69 -12.81
C ARG A 155 8.24 8.76 -13.28
N ALA A 156 7.95 8.36 -14.51
CA ALA A 156 6.59 8.24 -15.00
C ALA A 156 5.83 7.13 -14.24
N GLY A 157 6.51 6.01 -13.93
CA GLY A 157 5.99 4.97 -13.05
C GLY A 157 5.58 5.48 -11.66
N VAL A 158 6.37 6.37 -11.04
CA VAL A 158 6.00 7.03 -9.77
C VAL A 158 4.72 7.86 -9.93
N ARG A 159 4.55 8.56 -11.06
CA ARG A 159 3.31 9.30 -11.33
C ARG A 159 2.11 8.37 -11.49
N VAL A 160 2.29 7.22 -12.14
CA VAL A 160 1.26 6.17 -12.25
C VAL A 160 0.89 5.66 -10.86
N ALA A 161 1.87 5.26 -10.05
CA ALA A 161 1.64 4.74 -8.70
C ALA A 161 0.96 5.78 -7.79
N ARG A 162 1.32 7.06 -7.92
CA ARG A 162 0.66 8.15 -7.18
C ARG A 162 -0.80 8.30 -7.59
N ALA A 163 -1.10 8.27 -8.88
CA ALA A 163 -2.48 8.33 -9.36
C ALA A 163 -3.29 7.11 -8.89
N GLN A 164 -2.68 5.92 -8.80
CA GLN A 164 -3.30 4.72 -8.25
C GLN A 164 -3.62 4.84 -6.76
N VAL A 165 -2.77 5.49 -5.96
CA VAL A 165 -3.09 5.81 -4.55
C VAL A 165 -4.33 6.71 -4.49
N LEU A 166 -4.36 7.78 -5.29
CA LEU A 166 -5.52 8.69 -5.33
C LEU A 166 -6.80 7.98 -5.78
N LEU A 167 -6.72 7.11 -6.79
CA LEU A 167 -7.84 6.31 -7.27
C LEU A 167 -8.33 5.30 -6.21
N SER A 168 -7.41 4.70 -5.46
CA SER A 168 -7.74 3.78 -4.37
C SER A 168 -8.47 4.50 -3.23
N VAL A 169 -8.02 5.71 -2.89
CA VAL A 169 -8.71 6.57 -1.92
C VAL A 169 -10.09 6.98 -2.45
N ASP A 170 -10.18 7.44 -3.69
CA ASP A 170 -11.44 7.87 -4.32
C ASP A 170 -12.49 6.74 -4.36
N THR A 171 -12.07 5.54 -4.78
CA THR A 171 -12.94 4.35 -4.80
C THR A 171 -13.42 3.97 -3.39
N LEU A 172 -12.51 3.99 -2.40
CA LEU A 172 -12.85 3.68 -1.02
C LEU A 172 -13.83 4.71 -0.42
N LEU A 173 -13.63 6.00 -0.72
CA LEU A 173 -14.54 7.06 -0.33
C LEU A 173 -15.92 6.87 -0.94
N HIS A 174 -15.97 6.53 -2.23
CA HIS A 174 -17.22 6.22 -2.94
C HIS A 174 -17.95 5.04 -2.30
N ASP A 175 -17.27 3.90 -2.09
CA ASP A 175 -17.87 2.68 -1.53
C ASP A 175 -18.37 2.90 -0.10
N THR A 176 -17.63 3.68 0.70
CA THR A 176 -18.01 4.04 2.08
C THR A 176 -19.23 4.95 2.09
N ALA A 177 -19.23 6.01 1.28
CA ALA A 177 -20.36 6.92 1.17
C ALA A 177 -21.62 6.20 0.66
N PHE A 178 -21.46 5.34 -0.34
CA PHE A 178 -22.56 4.54 -0.89
C PHE A 178 -23.15 3.59 0.16
N SER A 179 -22.30 2.90 0.94
CA SER A 179 -22.75 2.01 2.02
C SER A 179 -23.54 2.76 3.09
N VAL A 180 -23.07 3.95 3.48
CA VAL A 180 -23.76 4.86 4.42
C VAL A 180 -25.15 5.24 3.89
N ILE A 181 -25.25 5.62 2.62
CA ILE A 181 -26.53 6.00 1.98
C ILE A 181 -27.48 4.80 1.91
N GLU A 182 -26.98 3.61 1.58
CA GLU A 182 -27.80 2.40 1.50
C GLU A 182 -28.33 1.95 2.87
N ILE A 183 -27.56 2.16 3.96
CA ILE A 183 -28.06 1.96 5.33
C ILE A 183 -29.22 2.91 5.62
N LEU A 184 -29.05 4.21 5.34
CA LEU A 184 -30.12 5.20 5.55
C LEU A 184 -31.37 4.87 4.72
N ARG A 185 -31.18 4.47 3.46
CA ARG A 185 -32.28 4.00 2.59
C ARG A 185 -32.98 2.78 3.20
N GLY A 186 -32.22 1.81 3.69
CA GLY A 186 -32.73 0.59 4.31
C GLY A 186 -33.53 0.87 5.59
N GLU A 187 -33.07 1.79 6.43
CA GLU A 187 -33.78 2.23 7.64
C GLU A 187 -35.14 2.89 7.30
N MET A 188 -35.15 3.78 6.31
CA MET A 188 -36.37 4.45 5.85
C MET A 188 -37.36 3.46 5.21
N LEU A 189 -36.87 2.51 4.41
CA LEU A 189 -37.69 1.45 3.84
C LEU A 189 -38.24 0.51 4.93
N HIS A 190 -37.43 0.18 5.93
CA HIS A 190 -37.87 -0.64 7.04
C HIS A 190 -38.99 0.04 7.83
N ALA A 191 -38.87 1.35 8.09
CA ALA A 191 -39.92 2.13 8.75
C ALA A 191 -41.23 2.14 7.93
N ALA A 192 -41.15 2.45 6.63
CA ALA A 192 -42.31 2.46 5.74
C ALA A 192 -42.97 1.07 5.59
N ALA A 193 -42.16 0.02 5.43
CA ALA A 193 -42.65 -1.36 5.31
C ALA A 193 -43.28 -1.86 6.62
N SER A 194 -42.76 -1.43 7.78
CA SER A 194 -43.36 -1.76 9.08
C SER A 194 -44.76 -1.17 9.21
N GLU A 195 -44.93 0.11 8.81
CA GLU A 195 -46.25 0.74 8.79
C GLU A 195 -47.21 0.01 7.83
N GLN A 196 -46.72 -0.39 6.65
CA GLN A 196 -47.51 -1.13 5.68
C GLN A 196 -47.97 -2.49 6.22
N VAL A 197 -47.09 -3.24 6.90
CA VAL A 197 -47.44 -4.52 7.51
C VAL A 197 -48.56 -4.35 8.53
N GLU A 198 -48.48 -3.33 9.38
CA GLU A 198 -49.53 -3.06 10.39
C GLU A 198 -50.87 -2.70 9.73
N ARG A 199 -50.86 -1.87 8.67
CA ARG A 199 -52.08 -1.54 7.91
C ARG A 199 -52.70 -2.77 7.23
N VAL A 200 -51.88 -3.60 6.59
CA VAL A 200 -52.35 -4.82 5.90
C VAL A 200 -52.88 -5.86 6.90
N ARG A 201 -52.24 -6.01 8.06
CA ARG A 201 -52.74 -6.84 9.17
C ARG A 201 -54.09 -6.36 9.69
N ALA A 202 -54.27 -5.05 9.86
CA ALA A 202 -55.56 -4.50 10.30
C ALA A 202 -56.69 -4.81 9.29
N ILE A 203 -56.40 -4.74 7.98
CA ILE A 203 -57.33 -5.14 6.93
C ILE A 203 -57.60 -6.65 6.99
N GLY A 204 -56.57 -7.48 7.16
CA GLY A 204 -56.69 -8.93 7.36
C GLY A 204 -57.66 -9.28 8.47
N ASN A 205 -57.44 -8.72 9.66
CA ASN A 205 -58.29 -8.94 10.83
C ASN A 205 -59.76 -8.53 10.56
N LEU A 206 -59.98 -7.46 9.81
CA LEU A 206 -61.33 -7.02 9.43
C LEU A 206 -62.00 -8.00 8.46
N VAL A 207 -61.28 -8.48 7.44
CA VAL A 207 -61.79 -9.45 6.47
C VAL A 207 -62.12 -10.77 7.16
N ASP A 208 -61.25 -11.26 8.03
CA ASP A 208 -61.47 -12.48 8.81
C ASP A 208 -62.72 -12.37 9.70
N ALA A 209 -62.89 -11.23 10.38
CA ALA A 209 -64.07 -10.96 11.20
C ALA A 209 -65.36 -10.89 10.36
N ARG A 210 -65.31 -10.46 9.10
CA ARG A 210 -66.47 -10.47 8.18
C ARG A 210 -66.75 -11.87 7.66
N ALA A 211 -65.73 -12.64 7.31
CA ALA A 211 -65.87 -14.03 6.87
C ALA A 211 -66.47 -14.92 7.97
N ALA A 212 -66.03 -14.74 9.22
CA ALA A 212 -66.57 -15.46 10.39
C ALA A 212 -68.08 -15.19 10.62
N ARG A 213 -68.57 -14.03 10.19
CA ARG A 213 -70.00 -13.66 10.27
C ARG A 213 -70.77 -13.94 8.97
N GLY A 214 -70.15 -14.61 7.99
CA GLY A 214 -70.75 -14.90 6.69
C GLY A 214 -70.90 -13.68 5.77
N ALA A 215 -70.29 -12.53 6.12
CA ALA A 215 -70.36 -11.29 5.36
C ALA A 215 -69.20 -11.11 4.34
N ALA A 216 -68.29 -12.08 4.25
CA ALA A 216 -67.23 -12.18 3.25
C ALA A 216 -66.98 -13.67 2.92
N THR A 217 -66.34 -13.95 1.77
CA THR A 217 -66.07 -15.33 1.38
C THR A 217 -64.79 -15.86 2.05
N ARG A 218 -64.66 -17.19 2.18
CA ARG A 218 -63.41 -17.81 2.64
C ARG A 218 -62.24 -17.53 1.69
N SER A 219 -62.52 -17.35 0.40
CA SER A 219 -61.52 -16.99 -0.62
C SER A 219 -60.96 -15.59 -0.37
N ASP A 220 -61.80 -14.63 0.01
CA ASP A 220 -61.35 -13.25 0.32
C ASP A 220 -60.45 -13.22 1.56
N ALA A 221 -60.79 -14.02 2.59
CA ALA A 221 -59.95 -14.19 3.77
C ALA A 221 -58.58 -14.78 3.42
N LEU A 222 -58.55 -15.88 2.66
CA LEU A 222 -57.29 -16.50 2.21
C LEU A 222 -56.43 -15.57 1.35
N GLN A 223 -57.04 -14.80 0.44
CA GLN A 223 -56.32 -13.81 -0.36
C GLN A 223 -55.77 -12.64 0.48
N THR A 224 -56.46 -12.28 1.57
CA THR A 224 -55.97 -11.21 2.45
C THR A 224 -54.84 -11.73 3.34
N GLN A 225 -54.93 -12.96 3.84
CA GLN A 225 -53.84 -13.60 4.58
C GLN A 225 -52.58 -13.72 3.72
N SER A 226 -52.70 -14.13 2.44
CA SER A 226 -51.54 -14.20 1.55
C SER A 226 -50.89 -12.82 1.31
N ARG A 227 -51.66 -11.72 1.36
CA ARG A 227 -51.12 -10.35 1.32
C ARG A 227 -50.41 -9.97 2.62
N VAL A 228 -50.91 -10.39 3.79
CA VAL A 228 -50.21 -10.20 5.07
C VAL A 228 -48.88 -10.94 5.06
N ASP A 229 -48.88 -12.21 4.64
CA ASP A 229 -47.67 -13.03 4.58
C ASP A 229 -46.67 -12.48 3.56
N ALA A 230 -47.13 -11.99 2.41
CA ALA A 230 -46.29 -11.30 1.43
C ALA A 230 -45.64 -10.03 2.01
N ALA A 231 -46.41 -9.19 2.73
CA ALA A 231 -45.87 -7.99 3.38
C ALA A 231 -44.83 -8.34 4.46
N GLN A 232 -45.07 -9.42 5.22
CA GLN A 232 -44.10 -9.94 6.19
C GLN A 232 -42.83 -10.48 5.52
N SER A 233 -42.94 -11.09 4.35
CA SER A 233 -41.76 -11.49 3.56
C SER A 233 -40.92 -10.28 3.15
N THR A 234 -41.57 -9.21 2.67
CA THR A 234 -40.89 -7.98 2.25
C THR A 234 -40.12 -7.31 3.38
N ILE A 235 -40.65 -7.25 4.60
CA ILE A 235 -39.89 -6.68 5.74
C ILE A 235 -38.65 -7.50 6.09
N GLN A 236 -38.70 -8.84 5.96
CA GLN A 236 -37.51 -9.68 6.17
C GLN A 236 -36.45 -9.48 5.09
N GLN A 237 -36.88 -9.28 3.83
CA GLN A 237 -35.97 -8.93 2.74
C GLN A 237 -35.26 -7.60 3.01
N ILE A 238 -36.01 -6.56 3.40
CA ILE A 238 -35.43 -5.24 3.73
C ILE A 238 -34.45 -5.34 4.90
N LYS A 239 -34.78 -6.11 5.95
CA LYS A 239 -33.87 -6.34 7.09
C LYS A 239 -32.58 -7.03 6.67
N ALA A 240 -32.66 -8.03 5.79
CA ALA A 240 -31.49 -8.73 5.29
C ALA A 240 -30.60 -7.79 4.45
N GLU A 241 -31.19 -6.94 3.61
CA GLU A 241 -30.45 -5.92 2.85
C GLU A 241 -29.78 -4.89 3.77
N LEU A 242 -30.50 -4.38 4.77
CA LEU A 242 -29.95 -3.45 5.76
C LEU A 242 -28.74 -4.06 6.49
N LEU A 243 -28.88 -5.29 6.98
CA LEU A 243 -27.79 -6.00 7.66
C LEU A 243 -26.57 -6.24 6.75
N ARG A 244 -26.81 -6.52 5.46
CA ARG A 244 -25.74 -6.66 4.46
C ARG A 244 -24.95 -5.36 4.34
N TRP A 245 -25.62 -4.21 4.23
CA TRP A 245 -24.94 -2.92 4.12
C TRP A 245 -24.24 -2.49 5.41
N GLN A 246 -24.82 -2.79 6.58
CA GLN A 246 -24.15 -2.60 7.87
C GLN A 246 -22.88 -3.44 7.98
N THR A 247 -22.93 -4.72 7.59
CA THR A 247 -21.74 -5.58 7.55
C THR A 247 -20.70 -5.04 6.57
N ASN A 248 -21.12 -4.55 5.40
CA ASN A 248 -20.22 -3.95 4.42
C ASN A 248 -19.52 -2.70 4.98
N LEU A 249 -20.26 -1.81 5.65
CA LEU A 249 -19.69 -0.63 6.29
C LEU A 249 -18.74 -1.03 7.43
N GLY A 250 -19.08 -2.03 8.24
CA GLY A 250 -18.19 -2.58 9.25
C GLY A 250 -16.87 -3.06 8.66
N PHE A 251 -16.92 -3.82 7.56
CA PHE A 251 -15.74 -4.25 6.82
C PHE A 251 -14.91 -3.07 6.31
N LEU A 252 -15.53 -2.02 5.75
CA LEU A 252 -14.81 -0.85 5.22
C LEU A 252 -14.13 -0.01 6.32
N LEU A 253 -14.69 0.01 7.53
CA LEU A 253 -14.16 0.73 8.69
C LEU A 253 -13.20 -0.11 9.54
N GLY A 254 -13.11 -1.42 9.29
CA GLY A 254 -12.33 -2.33 10.13
C GLY A 254 -12.95 -2.65 11.47
N ARG A 255 -14.27 -2.56 11.57
CA ARG A 255 -15.04 -2.84 12.79
C ARG A 255 -15.86 -4.11 12.61
N GLU A 256 -16.03 -4.88 13.68
CA GLU A 256 -16.90 -6.06 13.67
C GLU A 256 -18.37 -5.69 13.45
N VAL A 257 -18.80 -4.56 14.00
CA VAL A 257 -20.16 -4.03 13.88
C VAL A 257 -20.09 -2.58 13.44
N ALA A 258 -20.88 -2.23 12.41
CA ALA A 258 -20.99 -0.84 11.98
C ALA A 258 -21.69 0.01 13.04
N PRO A 259 -21.17 1.20 13.36
CA PRO A 259 -21.84 2.12 14.27
C PRO A 259 -23.14 2.65 13.64
N PRO A 260 -24.09 3.15 14.45
CA PRO A 260 -25.28 3.82 13.94
C PRO A 260 -24.88 5.05 13.10
N VAL A 261 -25.59 5.26 12.00
CA VAL A 261 -25.29 6.30 11.00
C VAL A 261 -26.17 7.53 11.22
N SER A 262 -25.62 8.73 11.04
CA SER A 262 -26.42 9.97 11.10
C SER A 262 -27.34 10.10 9.89
N SER A 263 -28.59 10.51 10.11
CA SER A 263 -29.56 10.79 9.05
C SER A 263 -29.31 12.11 8.30
N THR A 264 -28.37 12.93 8.74
CA THR A 264 -28.00 14.18 8.09
C THR A 264 -26.94 13.97 7.00
N LEU A 265 -27.31 14.23 5.74
CA LEU A 265 -26.38 14.27 4.63
C LEU A 265 -25.66 15.64 4.56
N PRO A 266 -24.39 15.69 4.12
CA PRO A 266 -23.68 16.96 3.95
C PRO A 266 -24.30 17.84 2.85
N GLU A 267 -24.37 19.16 3.06
CA GLU A 267 -24.87 20.14 2.07
C GLU A 267 -24.14 20.09 0.72
N SER A 268 -22.90 19.57 0.69
CA SER A 268 -22.13 19.41 -0.54
C SER A 268 -22.79 18.46 -1.55
N PHE A 269 -23.70 17.58 -1.11
CA PHE A 269 -24.46 16.70 -2.00
C PHE A 269 -25.47 17.47 -2.86
N ASP A 270 -25.98 18.60 -2.38
CA ASP A 270 -27.03 19.36 -3.08
C ASP A 270 -26.54 19.94 -4.41
N ASN A 271 -25.24 20.22 -4.53
CA ASN A 271 -24.62 20.78 -5.72
C ASN A 271 -23.68 19.81 -6.46
N ALA A 272 -23.69 18.52 -6.12
CA ALA A 272 -22.75 17.54 -6.66
C ALA A 272 -22.84 17.38 -8.20
N CYS A 273 -24.03 17.53 -8.77
CA CYS A 273 -24.26 17.45 -10.22
C CYS A 273 -23.79 18.69 -11.00
N GLY A 274 -23.38 19.77 -10.31
CA GLY A 274 -22.89 21.02 -10.92
C GLY A 274 -21.38 21.03 -11.19
N ALA A 275 -20.71 19.87 -11.12
CA ALA A 275 -19.25 19.77 -11.29
C ALA A 275 -18.80 20.31 -12.66
N ASN A 276 -17.70 21.08 -12.66
CA ASN A 276 -17.14 21.66 -13.87
C ASN A 276 -16.52 20.58 -14.77
N LEU A 277 -17.22 20.24 -15.86
CA LEU A 277 -16.78 19.27 -16.87
C LEU A 277 -15.55 19.72 -17.67
N GLU A 278 -15.11 20.98 -17.56
CA GLU A 278 -13.90 21.47 -18.24
C GLU A 278 -12.60 21.00 -17.57
N ALA A 279 -12.66 20.53 -16.32
CA ALA A 279 -11.51 20.04 -15.57
C ALA A 279 -11.28 18.52 -15.77
N LEU A 280 -11.22 18.07 -17.03
CA LEU A 280 -11.08 16.63 -17.37
C LEU A 280 -9.77 15.99 -16.88
N ASP A 281 -8.76 16.79 -16.53
CA ASP A 281 -7.50 16.31 -15.96
C ASP A 281 -7.56 16.10 -14.43
N ALA A 282 -8.64 16.53 -13.77
CA ALA A 282 -8.77 16.44 -12.32
C ALA A 282 -8.98 14.99 -11.79
N PRO A 283 -9.83 14.14 -12.41
CA PRO A 283 -10.10 12.81 -11.88
C PRO A 283 -8.84 11.92 -11.80
N PRO A 284 -8.63 11.15 -10.71
CA PRO A 284 -7.45 10.29 -10.55
C PRO A 284 -7.24 9.29 -11.70
N LEU A 285 -8.33 8.77 -12.26
CA LEU A 285 -8.28 7.85 -13.39
C LEU A 285 -7.65 8.49 -14.65
N MET A 286 -7.97 9.77 -14.91
CA MET A 286 -7.39 10.50 -16.04
C MET A 286 -5.91 10.82 -15.80
N GLN A 287 -5.54 11.17 -14.56
CA GLN A 287 -4.15 11.35 -14.18
C GLN A 287 -3.33 10.06 -14.36
N GLU A 288 -3.90 8.90 -14.01
CA GLU A 288 -3.24 7.60 -14.22
C GLU A 288 -3.05 7.32 -15.72
N ALA A 289 -4.10 7.50 -16.53
CA ALA A 289 -4.03 7.28 -17.97
C ALA A 289 -2.96 8.15 -18.63
N ARG A 290 -2.88 9.44 -18.24
CA ARG A 290 -1.84 10.36 -18.72
C ARG A 290 -0.45 9.95 -18.27
N ALA A 291 -0.28 9.55 -17.01
CA ALA A 291 1.01 9.09 -16.51
C ALA A 291 1.49 7.81 -17.21
N ARG A 292 0.57 6.89 -17.56
CA ARG A 292 0.87 5.69 -18.36
C ARG A 292 1.28 6.05 -19.78
N LEU A 293 0.66 7.07 -20.39
CA LEU A 293 1.08 7.59 -21.69
C LEU A 293 2.53 8.11 -21.63
N ASP A 294 2.84 8.97 -20.66
CA ASP A 294 4.21 9.48 -20.49
C ASP A 294 5.23 8.33 -20.27
N GLN A 295 4.83 7.29 -19.52
CA GLN A 295 5.66 6.11 -19.30
C GLN A 295 5.90 5.34 -20.59
N ALA A 296 4.87 5.14 -21.42
CA ALA A 296 4.98 4.48 -22.71
C ALA A 296 5.88 5.28 -23.68
N GLU A 297 5.77 6.61 -23.69
CA GLU A 297 6.66 7.47 -24.47
C GLU A 297 8.11 7.38 -24.01
N ALA A 298 8.36 7.32 -22.69
CA ALA A 298 9.71 7.12 -22.15
C ALA A 298 10.27 5.73 -22.51
N ARG A 299 9.44 4.69 -22.49
CA ARG A 299 9.81 3.34 -22.96
C ARG A 299 10.20 3.36 -24.43
N LEU A 300 9.41 4.01 -25.28
CA LEU A 300 9.75 4.17 -26.69
C LEU A 300 11.10 4.88 -26.90
N ARG A 301 11.40 5.92 -26.11
CA ARG A 301 12.71 6.57 -26.14
C ARG A 301 13.83 5.64 -25.71
N ASN A 302 13.64 4.89 -24.62
CA ASN A 302 14.63 3.92 -24.12
C ASN A 302 14.96 2.84 -25.16
N GLU A 303 13.95 2.30 -25.83
CA GLU A 303 14.15 1.34 -26.92
C GLU A 303 14.93 1.94 -28.11
N ARG A 304 14.66 3.21 -28.45
CA ARG A 304 15.41 3.91 -29.51
C ARG A 304 16.88 4.10 -29.16
N VAL A 305 17.19 4.48 -27.91
CA VAL A 305 18.58 4.65 -27.45
C VAL A 305 19.25 3.30 -27.12
N GLY A 306 18.49 2.21 -26.96
CA GLY A 306 19.01 0.86 -26.76
C GLY A 306 20.03 0.43 -27.81
N ARG A 307 19.84 0.89 -29.06
CA ARG A 307 20.74 0.64 -30.21
C ARG A 307 22.08 1.38 -30.15
N MET A 308 22.22 2.40 -29.30
CA MET A 308 23.47 3.15 -29.18
C MET A 308 24.52 2.33 -28.42
N PRO A 309 25.81 2.49 -28.71
CA PRO A 309 26.86 1.79 -27.96
C PRO A 309 26.90 2.26 -26.50
N THR A 310 27.25 1.39 -25.58
CA THR A 310 27.53 1.74 -24.18
C THR A 310 29.04 1.70 -23.96
N ILE A 311 29.61 2.78 -23.44
CA ILE A 311 31.03 2.87 -23.08
C ILE A 311 31.15 2.71 -21.57
N SER A 312 31.92 1.71 -21.15
CA SER A 312 32.20 1.42 -19.75
C SER A 312 33.71 1.29 -19.52
N VAL A 313 34.15 1.61 -18.31
CA VAL A 313 35.50 1.33 -17.84
C VAL A 313 35.39 0.29 -16.73
N GLY A 314 36.31 -0.65 -16.70
CA GLY A 314 36.32 -1.63 -15.63
C GLY A 314 37.66 -2.32 -15.51
N GLY A 315 37.77 -3.10 -14.46
CA GLY A 315 38.89 -4.00 -14.26
C GLY A 315 38.45 -5.22 -13.46
N SER A 316 39.18 -6.31 -13.63
CA SER A 316 38.94 -7.53 -12.86
C SER A 316 40.23 -8.10 -12.31
N GLY A 317 40.13 -8.80 -11.19
CA GLY A 317 41.19 -9.54 -10.55
C GLY A 317 40.72 -10.96 -10.32
N ARG A 318 41.56 -11.95 -10.67
CA ARG A 318 41.31 -13.37 -10.34
C ARG A 318 42.52 -13.95 -9.64
N SER A 319 42.29 -14.69 -8.56
CA SER A 319 43.33 -15.44 -7.83
C SER A 319 42.88 -16.88 -7.55
N ASP A 320 43.85 -17.80 -7.48
CA ASP A 320 43.65 -19.19 -7.09
C ASP A 320 43.54 -19.28 -5.57
N LEU A 321 42.49 -19.91 -5.04
CA LEU A 321 42.26 -20.02 -3.60
C LEU A 321 43.22 -21.02 -2.93
N LEU A 322 43.77 -21.97 -3.68
CA LEU A 322 44.74 -22.93 -3.16
C LEU A 322 46.16 -22.36 -3.10
N ASP A 323 46.43 -21.27 -3.82
CA ASP A 323 47.72 -20.58 -3.85
C ASP A 323 47.50 -19.06 -4.00
N PRO A 324 47.00 -18.38 -2.96
CA PRO A 324 46.52 -17.00 -3.05
C PRO A 324 47.62 -15.94 -3.18
N LEU A 325 48.88 -16.30 -2.89
CA LEU A 325 50.04 -15.38 -2.86
C LEU A 325 51.14 -15.75 -3.87
N GLY A 326 50.94 -16.75 -4.72
CA GLY A 326 51.90 -17.10 -5.77
C GLY A 326 52.05 -15.96 -6.79
N GLU A 327 53.29 -15.51 -7.04
CA GLU A 327 53.63 -14.37 -7.91
C GLU A 327 53.04 -14.46 -9.34
N ASP A 328 52.79 -15.68 -9.83
CA ASP A 328 52.29 -15.93 -11.21
C ASP A 328 50.79 -16.20 -11.33
N ARG A 329 50.00 -16.13 -10.23
CA ARG A 329 48.61 -16.63 -10.23
C ARG A 329 47.52 -15.59 -10.03
N ALA A 330 47.86 -14.41 -9.53
CA ALA A 330 46.96 -13.27 -9.49
C ALA A 330 46.97 -12.54 -10.84
N ARG A 331 45.86 -12.62 -11.58
CA ARG A 331 45.70 -11.92 -12.86
C ARG A 331 44.81 -10.71 -12.68
N TYR A 332 45.29 -9.54 -13.11
CA TYR A 332 44.54 -8.29 -13.11
C TYR A 332 44.41 -7.76 -14.54
N ASP A 333 43.24 -7.25 -14.87
CA ASP A 333 42.98 -6.53 -16.11
C ASP A 333 42.27 -5.21 -15.82
N PHE A 334 42.53 -4.20 -16.63
CA PHE A 334 41.80 -2.95 -16.66
C PHE A 334 41.65 -2.51 -18.10
N GLY A 335 40.50 -1.94 -18.45
CA GLY A 335 40.24 -1.54 -19.82
C GLY A 335 38.94 -0.79 -20.00
N ILE A 336 38.80 -0.21 -21.18
CA ILE A 336 37.56 0.38 -21.66
C ILE A 336 36.84 -0.67 -22.50
N ARG A 337 35.57 -0.92 -22.19
CA ARG A 337 34.71 -1.82 -22.93
C ARG A 337 33.62 -1.00 -23.63
N VAL A 338 33.56 -1.13 -24.94
CA VAL A 338 32.49 -0.59 -25.77
C VAL A 338 31.61 -1.75 -26.19
N GLU A 339 30.34 -1.72 -25.81
CA GLU A 339 29.37 -2.76 -26.12
C GLU A 339 28.23 -2.17 -26.97
N SER A 340 27.93 -2.80 -28.09
CA SER A 340 26.85 -2.41 -28.99
C SER A 340 26.23 -3.66 -29.58
N SER A 341 24.90 -3.69 -29.74
CA SER A 341 24.25 -4.76 -30.48
C SER A 341 24.25 -4.43 -31.98
N LEU A 342 24.86 -5.30 -32.80
CA LEU A 342 24.92 -5.14 -34.26
C LEU A 342 23.84 -5.95 -34.99
N PHE A 343 23.41 -7.07 -34.42
CA PHE A 343 22.35 -7.91 -34.98
C PHE A 343 21.61 -8.64 -33.85
N ASP A 344 20.34 -8.28 -33.63
CA ASP A 344 19.47 -8.90 -32.62
C ASP A 344 18.32 -9.69 -33.24
N GLY A 345 18.49 -10.24 -34.45
CA GLY A 345 17.46 -11.09 -35.08
C GLY A 345 16.11 -10.41 -35.35
N GLY A 346 16.07 -9.07 -35.38
CA GLY A 346 14.83 -8.29 -35.55
C GLY A 346 14.14 -7.88 -34.24
N ALA A 347 14.75 -8.11 -33.07
CA ALA A 347 14.20 -7.71 -31.77
C ALA A 347 13.89 -6.20 -31.65
N TYR A 348 14.55 -5.37 -32.46
CA TYR A 348 14.39 -3.92 -32.45
C TYR A 348 13.64 -3.38 -33.69
N ARG A 349 12.82 -4.16 -34.42
CA ARG A 349 12.18 -3.69 -35.66
C ARG A 349 11.10 -2.63 -35.47
#